data_AF-A0A918X702-F1
#
_entry.id   AF-A0A918X702-F1
#
_cell.length_a   1.000
_cell.length_b   1.000
_cell.length_c   1.000
_cell.angle_alpha   90.00
_cell.angle_beta   90.00
_cell.angle_gamma   90.00
#
_symmetry.space_group_name_H-M   'P 1'
#
loop_
_entity.id
_entity.type
_entity.pdbx_description
1 polymer ?
#
loop_
_entity_poly.entity_id
_entity_poly.type
_entity_poly.pdbx_seq_one_letter_code
_entity_poly.pdbx_strand_id
1 'polypeptide(L)'
;MSVIGKTAGTRKGSSAKRTATTAQQEWNGGLRGVGRQAASLPVGRDCPTEDCGQDAAGTRPPRRGWVRVDGSSVPPRDYCCGSCGTYGIAIAEVRMAATQ
;
A
#
# COMPACT_ATOMS: atom_id res chain seq x y z
N MET A 1 7.86 -14.78 56.21
CA MET A 1 6.98 -14.53 55.05
C MET A 1 7.86 -14.41 53.82
N SER A 2 7.87 -15.43 52.95
CA SER A 2 8.68 -15.47 51.72
C SER A 2 8.09 -14.56 50.65
N VAL A 3 8.88 -13.64 50.12
CA VAL A 3 8.54 -12.87 48.91
C VAL A 3 9.27 -13.48 47.72
N ILE A 4 8.52 -14.16 46.86
CA ILE A 4 8.99 -14.76 45.62
C ILE A 4 8.89 -13.69 44.53
N GLY A 5 9.99 -12.98 44.28
CA GLY A 5 10.12 -12.01 43.20
C GLY A 5 10.59 -12.67 41.90
N LYS A 6 9.65 -12.90 40.99
CA LYS A 6 9.79 -13.58 39.69
C LYS A 6 10.78 -12.85 38.77
N THR A 7 11.88 -13.51 38.38
CA THR A 7 12.87 -12.98 37.43
C THR A 7 12.28 -12.80 36.03
N ALA A 8 12.56 -11.66 35.41
CA ALA A 8 12.21 -11.32 34.04
C ALA A 8 12.83 -12.30 33.03
N GLY A 9 11.99 -13.05 32.32
CA GLY A 9 12.39 -13.86 31.17
C GLY A 9 12.23 -13.07 29.89
N THR A 10 13.30 -12.44 29.40
CA THR A 10 13.37 -11.91 28.04
C THR A 10 13.29 -13.09 27.07
N ARG A 11 12.13 -13.33 26.45
CA ARG A 11 12.00 -14.30 25.36
C ARG A 11 12.75 -13.74 24.15
N LYS A 12 14.02 -14.11 24.03
CA LYS A 12 14.84 -13.92 22.83
C LYS A 12 14.22 -14.79 21.73
N GLY A 13 13.35 -14.20 20.92
CA GLY A 13 12.81 -14.85 19.72
C GLY A 13 13.96 -15.09 18.74
N SER A 14 14.59 -16.26 18.81
CA SER A 14 15.51 -16.71 17.78
C SER A 14 14.71 -16.82 16.48
N SER A 15 14.87 -15.84 15.58
CA SER A 15 14.50 -15.99 14.17
C SER A 15 15.40 -17.06 13.57
N ALA A 16 15.00 -18.33 13.71
CA ALA A 16 15.51 -19.39 12.86
C ALA A 16 15.22 -18.98 11.41
N LYS A 17 16.26 -18.92 10.57
CA LYS A 17 16.10 -18.65 9.14
C LYS A 17 15.17 -19.72 8.55
N ARG A 18 13.91 -19.37 8.30
CA ARG A 18 12.96 -20.26 7.62
C ARG A 18 13.45 -20.48 6.20
N THR A 19 13.79 -21.72 5.88
CA THR A 19 14.08 -22.14 4.51
C THR A 19 12.80 -22.08 3.69
N ALA A 20 12.90 -21.63 2.44
CA ALA A 20 11.76 -21.58 1.52
C ALA A 20 11.19 -22.98 1.28
N THR A 21 9.87 -23.11 1.30
CA THR A 21 9.17 -24.39 1.05
C THR A 21 9.34 -24.84 -0.40
N THR A 22 9.07 -26.11 -0.68
CA THR A 22 9.11 -26.65 -2.05
C THR A 22 8.15 -25.88 -2.98
N ALA A 23 6.94 -25.57 -2.52
CA ALA A 23 5.99 -24.75 -3.28
C ALA A 23 6.50 -23.34 -3.57
N GLN A 24 7.21 -22.72 -2.62
CA GLN A 24 7.85 -21.42 -2.84
C GLN A 24 8.96 -21.51 -3.89
N GLN A 25 9.72 -22.61 -3.89
CA GLN A 25 10.79 -22.87 -4.85
C GLN A 25 10.25 -23.17 -6.25
N GLU A 26 9.16 -23.91 -6.37
CA GLU A 26 8.47 -24.14 -7.66
C GLU A 26 7.87 -22.85 -8.22
N TRP A 27 7.24 -22.05 -7.36
CA TRP A 27 6.61 -20.79 -7.79
C TRP A 27 7.64 -19.76 -8.27
N ASN A 28 8.78 -19.63 -7.58
CA ASN A 28 9.81 -18.66 -7.92
C ASN A 28 10.93 -19.21 -8.82
N GLY A 29 10.82 -20.45 -9.30
CA GLY A 29 11.83 -21.11 -10.13
C GLY A 29 13.19 -21.31 -9.43
N GLY A 30 13.19 -21.43 -8.10
CA GLY A 30 14.40 -21.57 -7.30
C GLY A 30 15.19 -20.27 -7.11
N LEU A 31 14.66 -19.11 -7.56
CA LEU A 31 15.32 -17.82 -7.39
C LEU A 31 15.47 -17.47 -5.90
N ARG A 32 16.66 -17.06 -5.51
CA ARG A 32 17.00 -16.64 -4.14
C ARG A 32 17.71 -15.29 -4.17
N GLY A 33 17.47 -14.46 -3.17
CA GLY A 33 18.09 -13.14 -3.04
C GLY A 33 17.10 -12.06 -2.63
N VAL A 34 17.59 -10.83 -2.52
CA VAL A 34 16.73 -9.66 -2.32
C VAL A 34 16.13 -9.32 -3.69
N GLY A 35 14.80 -9.32 -3.79
CA GLY A 35 14.11 -8.92 -5.00
C GLY A 35 14.47 -7.49 -5.40
N ARG A 36 14.39 -7.16 -6.69
CA ARG A 36 14.56 -5.78 -7.15
C ARG A 36 13.54 -4.91 -6.42
N GLN A 37 14.02 -3.88 -5.72
CA GLN A 37 13.13 -2.87 -5.17
C GLN A 37 12.37 -2.20 -6.31
N ALA A 38 11.04 -2.16 -6.21
CA ALA A 38 10.22 -1.46 -7.18
C ALA A 38 10.66 0.01 -7.25
N ALA A 39 10.71 0.55 -8.47
CA ALA A 39 10.98 1.97 -8.65
C ALA A 39 9.85 2.77 -7.99
N SER A 40 10.21 3.75 -7.15
CA SER A 40 9.25 4.71 -6.62
C SER A 40 8.86 5.66 -7.74
N LEU A 41 7.72 5.39 -8.39
CA LEU A 41 7.13 6.33 -9.33
C LEU A 41 6.46 7.46 -8.56
N PRO A 42 6.60 8.72 -8.99
CA PRO A 42 5.91 9.83 -8.38
C PRO A 42 4.40 9.69 -8.61
N VAL A 43 3.61 9.80 -7.53
CA VAL A 43 2.15 9.68 -7.54
C VAL A 43 1.49 10.89 -6.89
N GLY A 44 0.20 11.09 -7.15
CA GLY A 44 -0.55 12.22 -6.58
C GLY A 44 0.01 13.56 -7.08
N ARG A 45 0.32 14.47 -6.14
CA ARG A 45 0.84 15.82 -6.42
C ARG A 45 2.09 15.83 -7.29
N ASP A 46 2.97 14.84 -7.10
CA ASP A 46 4.28 14.82 -7.75
C ASP A 46 4.21 14.12 -9.12
N CYS A 47 3.05 13.60 -9.51
CA CYS A 47 2.86 12.98 -10.82
C CYS A 47 3.08 14.04 -11.92
N PRO A 48 3.96 13.80 -12.90
CA PRO A 48 4.22 14.75 -13.97
C PRO A 48 3.07 14.83 -15.00
N THR A 49 2.10 13.91 -14.91
CA THR A 49 0.94 13.91 -15.81
C THR A 49 0.05 15.11 -15.47
N GLU A 50 -0.10 16.01 -16.44
CA GLU A 50 -1.01 17.16 -16.33
C GLU A 50 -2.41 16.70 -15.94
N ASP A 51 -3.07 17.46 -15.05
CA ASP A 51 -4.38 17.18 -14.47
C ASP A 51 -4.49 15.93 -13.57
N CYS A 52 -3.40 15.23 -13.26
CA CYS A 52 -3.46 14.08 -12.35
C CYS A 52 -3.80 14.50 -10.91
N GLY A 53 -4.81 13.86 -10.33
CA GLY A 53 -5.27 14.11 -8.97
C GLY A 53 -6.12 15.38 -8.82
N GLN A 54 -6.56 15.98 -9.94
CA GLN A 54 -7.46 17.14 -9.92
C GLN A 54 -8.86 16.75 -9.46
N ASP A 55 -9.57 17.72 -8.87
CA ASP A 55 -10.96 17.55 -8.48
C ASP A 55 -11.81 17.27 -9.72
N ALA A 56 -12.51 16.14 -9.68
CA ALA A 56 -13.50 15.75 -10.67
C ALA A 56 -14.82 16.45 -10.36
N ALA A 57 -14.88 17.75 -10.66
CA ALA A 57 -16.10 18.54 -10.51
C ALA A 57 -17.17 18.10 -11.53
N GLY A 58 -18.29 17.59 -11.02
CA GLY A 58 -19.49 17.27 -11.80
C GLY A 58 -19.52 15.88 -12.44
N THR A 59 -20.59 15.62 -13.21
CA THR A 59 -20.90 14.29 -13.80
C THR A 59 -20.11 13.99 -15.07
N ARG A 60 -19.13 14.82 -15.46
CA ARG A 60 -18.39 14.62 -16.72
C ARG A 60 -17.56 13.34 -16.62
N PRO A 61 -17.68 12.37 -17.53
CA PRO A 61 -16.90 11.13 -17.45
C PRO A 61 -15.39 11.41 -17.50
N PRO A 62 -14.56 10.59 -16.83
CA PRO A 62 -13.12 10.74 -16.87
C PRO A 62 -12.59 10.62 -18.30
N ARG A 63 -11.43 11.26 -18.57
CA ARG A 63 -10.71 11.13 -19.85
C ARG A 63 -10.43 9.64 -20.12
N ARG A 64 -10.31 9.23 -21.39
CA ARG A 64 -10.00 7.82 -21.73
C ARG A 64 -8.73 7.36 -21.03
N GLY A 65 -8.81 6.22 -20.34
CA GLY A 65 -7.69 5.65 -19.59
C GLY A 65 -7.43 6.29 -18.22
N TRP A 66 -8.30 7.18 -17.76
CA TRP A 66 -8.21 7.77 -16.43
C TRP A 66 -9.14 7.05 -15.45
N VAL A 67 -8.74 7.08 -14.19
CA VAL A 67 -9.48 6.47 -13.08
C VAL A 67 -10.10 7.58 -12.26
N ARG A 68 -11.42 7.60 -12.19
CA ARG A 68 -12.12 8.42 -11.20
C ARG A 68 -12.19 7.68 -9.89
N VAL A 69 -11.77 8.34 -8.82
CA VAL A 69 -11.91 7.83 -7.46
C VAL A 69 -12.92 8.71 -6.72
N ASP A 70 -13.98 8.09 -6.27
CA ASP A 70 -15.04 8.64 -5.45
C ASP A 70 -14.91 8.14 -4.00
N GLY A 71 -15.07 9.05 -3.04
CA GLY A 71 -15.11 8.71 -1.63
C GLY A 71 -16.11 9.62 -0.94
N SER A 72 -16.94 9.08 -0.04
CA SER A 72 -18.03 9.86 0.57
C SER A 72 -17.59 11.11 1.36
N SER A 73 -16.31 11.21 1.76
CA SER A 73 -15.73 12.30 2.55
C SER A 73 -14.76 13.21 1.79
N VAL A 74 -14.46 12.94 0.51
CA VAL A 74 -13.54 13.75 -0.31
C VAL A 74 -14.21 14.04 -1.65
N PRO A 75 -14.09 15.25 -2.21
CA PRO A 75 -14.50 15.50 -3.58
C PRO A 75 -13.91 14.43 -4.51
N PRO A 76 -14.71 13.85 -5.43
CA PRO A 76 -14.19 12.90 -6.41
C PRO A 76 -12.98 13.50 -7.12
N ARG A 77 -11.96 12.67 -7.41
CA ARG A 77 -10.74 13.09 -8.10
C ARG A 77 -10.43 12.18 -9.27
N ASP A 78 -9.87 12.76 -10.33
CA ASP A 78 -9.44 12.02 -11.52
C ASP A 78 -7.92 11.79 -11.45
N TYR A 79 -7.51 10.53 -11.55
CA TYR A 79 -6.12 10.12 -11.57
C TYR A 79 -5.74 9.51 -12.92
N CYS A 80 -4.48 9.71 -13.32
CA CYS A 80 -3.95 8.93 -14.43
C CYS A 80 -3.95 7.43 -14.08
N CYS A 81 -3.86 6.57 -15.10
CA CYS A 81 -3.83 5.13 -14.93
C CYS A 81 -2.68 4.62 -14.03
N GLY A 82 -2.77 3.34 -13.66
CA GLY A 82 -1.72 2.65 -12.92
C GLY A 82 -1.61 3.12 -11.48
N SER A 83 -0.39 3.48 -11.06
CA SER A 83 -0.06 3.77 -9.66
C SER A 83 -0.85 4.95 -9.07
N CYS A 84 -1.21 5.96 -9.86
CA CYS A 84 -2.00 7.09 -9.37
C CYS A 84 -3.46 6.71 -9.06
N GLY A 85 -4.06 5.81 -9.84
CA GLY A 85 -5.38 5.26 -9.54
C GLY A 85 -5.39 4.50 -8.21
N THR A 86 -4.41 3.62 -8.00
CA THR A 86 -4.26 2.88 -6.74
C THR A 86 -4.00 3.81 -5.54
N TYR A 87 -3.16 4.83 -5.73
CA TYR A 87 -2.91 5.86 -4.71
C TYR A 87 -4.19 6.61 -4.32
N GLY A 88 -5.00 7.02 -5.30
CA GLY A 88 -6.28 7.68 -5.06
C GLY A 88 -7.24 6.83 -4.25
N ILE A 89 -7.39 5.55 -4.62
CA ILE A 89 -8.23 4.57 -3.89
C ILE A 89 -7.74 4.42 -2.45
N ALA A 90 -6.44 4.23 -2.24
CA ALA A 90 -5.88 4.06 -0.91
C ALA A 90 -6.14 5.27 0.00
N ILE A 91 -6.06 6.50 -0.53
CA ILE A 91 -6.40 7.71 0.24
C ILE A 91 -7.88 7.75 0.58
N ALA A 92 -8.74 7.41 -0.37
CA ALA A 92 -10.17 7.37 -0.14
C ALA A 92 -10.49 6.37 0.99
N GLU A 93 -9.94 5.16 0.94
CA GLU A 93 -10.13 4.12 1.95
C GLU A 93 -9.61 4.52 3.34
N VAL A 94 -8.37 5.02 3.45
CA VAL A 94 -7.79 5.45 4.74
C VAL A 94 -8.62 6.56 5.39
N ARG A 95 -9.15 7.49 4.58
CA ARG A 95 -9.98 8.58 5.10
C ARG A 95 -11.37 8.14 5.52
N MET A 96 -11.93 7.06 4.98
CA MET A 96 -13.16 6.47 5.52
C MET A 96 -12.92 5.76 6.87
N ALA A 97 -11.73 5.20 7.08
CA ALA A 97 -11.40 4.52 8.33
C ALA A 97 -11.12 5.47 9.50
N ALA A 98 -10.65 6.69 9.21
CA ALA A 98 -10.29 7.71 10.21
C ALA A 98 -11.47 8.48 10.81
N THR A 99 -12.70 8.26 10.32
CA THR A 99 -13.95 8.80 10.91
C THR A 99 -14.50 7.96 12.08
N GLN A 100 -13.62 7.29 12.85
CA GLN A 100 -13.98 6.54 14.07
C GLN A 100 -13.67 7.33 15.33
#